data_AF-A0A6L8ILC5-F1
#
_entry.id   AF-A0A6L8ILC5-F1
#
_cell.length_a   1.000
_cell.length_b   1.000
_cell.length_c   1.000
_cell.angle_alpha   90.00
_cell.angle_beta   90.00
_cell.angle_gamma   90.00
#
_symmetry.space_group_name_H-M   'P 1'
#
loop_
_entity.id
_entity.type
_entity.pdbx_description
1 polymer ?
#
loop_
_entity_poly.entity_id
_entity_poly.type
_entity_poly.pdbx_seq_one_letter_code
_entity_poly.pdbx_strand_id
1 'polypeptide(L)' 'MAVACLVPPQGHAAVRRYVDAVLEDGRHWVSEASFEGRPALRACVTNGRTSERDIDSLAEFLASVRV' A
#
# COMPACT_ATOMS: atom_id res chain seq x y z
N MET A 1 11.02 10.59 7.73
CA MET A 1 9.62 10.13 7.78
C MET A 1 8.98 10.52 6.46
N ALA A 2 8.38 9.58 5.74
CA ALA A 2 7.85 9.78 4.39
C ALA A 2 6.50 9.07 4.23
N VAL A 3 5.60 9.64 3.43
CA VAL A 3 4.25 9.11 3.18
C VAL A 3 3.98 9.16 1.68
N ALA A 4 3.44 8.07 1.13
CA ALA A 4 2.97 7.99 -0.24
C ALA A 4 1.50 7.53 -0.26
N CYS A 5 0.66 8.24 -1.02
CA CYS A 5 -0.72 7.86 -1.30
C CYS A 5 -0.83 7.42 -2.76
N LEU A 6 -1.25 6.18 -2.98
CA LEU A 6 -1.27 5.50 -4.27
C LEU A 6 -2.71 5.20 -4.69
N VAL A 7 -3.00 5.37 -5.97
CA VAL A 7 -4.29 5.01 -6.55
C VAL A 7 -4.08 3.80 -7.46
N PRO A 8 -4.76 2.67 -7.24
CA PRO A 8 -4.60 1.47 -8.05
C PRO A 8 -5.18 1.67 -9.47
N PRO A 9 -4.69 0.92 -10.47
CA PRO A 9 -5.16 1.03 -11.86
C PRO A 9 -6.67 0.80 -12.02
N GLN A 10 -7.26 -0.08 -11.22
CA GLN A 10 -8.67 -0.45 -11.27
C GLN A 10 -9.60 0.53 -10.51
N GLY A 11 -9.06 1.62 -9.94
CA GLY A 11 -9.84 2.69 -9.32
C GLY A 11 -10.28 2.40 -7.88
N HIS A 12 -11.28 3.16 -7.40
CA HIS A 12 -11.64 3.27 -5.97
C HIS A 12 -11.98 1.94 -5.30
N ALA A 13 -12.70 1.04 -5.97
CA ALA A 13 -13.15 -0.22 -5.39
C ALA A 13 -12.01 -1.19 -5.08
N ALA A 14 -10.83 -1.00 -5.68
CA ALA A 14 -9.70 -1.91 -5.56
C ALA A 14 -8.84 -1.63 -4.31
N VAL A 15 -8.82 -0.40 -3.79
CA VAL A 15 -7.94 -0.01 -2.67
C VAL A 15 -8.13 -0.92 -1.47
N ARG A 16 -9.39 -1.18 -1.09
CA ARG A 16 -9.70 -2.03 0.06
C ARG A 16 -9.14 -3.44 -0.10
N ARG A 17 -9.26 -4.03 -1.30
CA ARG A 17 -8.74 -5.36 -1.60
C ARG A 17 -7.21 -5.43 -1.45
N TYR A 18 -6.50 -4.39 -1.87
CA TYR A 18 -5.05 -4.32 -1.66
C TYR A 18 -4.67 -4.22 -0.19
N VAL A 19 -5.40 -3.40 0.59
CA VAL A 19 -5.17 -3.28 2.04
C VAL A 19 -5.41 -4.63 2.72
N ASP A 20 -6.55 -5.28 2.44
CA ASP A 20 -6.89 -6.58 3.01
C ASP A 20 -5.83 -7.63 2.64
N ALA A 21 -5.39 -7.69 1.37
CA ALA A 21 -4.34 -8.62 0.93
C ALA A 21 -3.00 -8.40 1.66
N VAL A 22 -2.57 -7.14 1.87
CA VAL A 22 -1.36 -6.82 2.63
C VAL A 22 -1.48 -7.29 4.09
N LEU A 23 -2.65 -7.03 4.70
CA LEU A 23 -2.89 -7.38 6.10
C LEU A 23 -2.98 -8.91 6.30
N GLU A 24 -3.56 -9.64 5.34
CA GLU A 24 -3.61 -11.11 5.35
C GLU A 24 -2.22 -11.75 5.17
N ASP A 25 -1.36 -11.17 4.33
CA ASP A 25 0.01 -11.64 4.13
C ASP A 25 0.92 -11.39 5.37
N GLY A 26 0.70 -10.28 6.07
CA GLY A 26 1.33 -9.99 7.37
C GLY A 26 2.81 -9.58 7.32
N ARG A 27 3.47 -9.55 6.16
CA ARG A 27 4.86 -9.07 6.04
C ARG A 27 4.98 -7.55 6.03
N HIS A 28 3.92 -6.88 5.60
CA HIS A 28 3.86 -5.43 5.44
C HIS A 28 2.63 -4.85 6.14
N TRP A 29 2.58 -3.53 6.28
CA TRP A 29 1.39 -2.84 6.77
C TRP A 29 1.14 -1.57 5.96
N VAL A 30 -0.09 -1.43 5.48
CA VAL A 30 -0.57 -0.25 4.76
C VAL A 30 -1.96 0.13 5.30
N SER A 31 -2.41 1.34 4.99
CA SER A 31 -3.74 1.79 5.40
C SER A 31 -4.50 2.39 4.23
N GLU A 32 -5.82 2.40 4.32
CA GLU A 32 -6.67 3.18 3.44
C GLU A 32 -6.68 4.64 3.91
N ALA A 33 -6.63 5.57 2.96
CA ALA A 33 -6.80 6.99 3.17
C ALA A 33 -7.81 7.56 2.16
N SER A 34 -8.37 8.73 2.46
CA SER A 34 -9.16 9.51 1.52
C SER A 34 -8.33 10.68 1.00
N PHE A 35 -8.16 10.78 -0.31
CA PHE A 35 -7.48 11.89 -0.99
C PHE A 35 -8.44 12.49 -2.00
N GLU A 36 -8.81 13.77 -1.84
CA GLU A 36 -9.81 14.45 -2.69
C GLU A 36 -11.14 13.69 -2.81
N GLY A 37 -11.59 13.06 -1.72
CA GLY A 37 -12.82 12.25 -1.70
C GLY A 37 -12.68 10.87 -2.34
N ARG A 38 -11.47 10.46 -2.71
CA ARG A 38 -11.16 9.19 -3.37
C ARG A 38 -10.38 8.27 -2.43
N PRO A 39 -10.74 6.98 -2.31
CA PRO A 39 -9.90 5.99 -1.66
C PRO A 39 -8.50 5.95 -2.29
N ALA A 40 -7.48 5.92 -1.45
CA ALA A 40 -6.08 5.75 -1.80
C ALA A 40 -5.41 4.80 -0.81
N LEU A 41 -4.45 4.01 -1.29
CA LEU A 41 -3.60 3.19 -0.45
C LEU A 41 -2.46 4.07 0.10
N ARG A 42 -2.33 4.13 1.41
CA ARG A 42 -1.31 4.91 2.11
C ARG A 42 -0.22 4.00 2.67
N ALA A 43 1.00 4.22 2.21
CA ALA A 43 2.22 3.61 2.73
C ALA A 43 3.06 4.66 3.47
N CYS A 44 3.52 4.31 4.67
CA CYS A 44 4.30 5.20 5.53
C CYS A 44 5.61 4.54 5.91
N VAL A 45 6.73 5.24 5.69
CA VAL A 45 8.03 4.83 6.25
C VAL A 45 8.09 5.30 7.70
N THR A 46 7.86 4.37 8.62
CA THR A 46 7.82 4.62 10.08
C THR A 46 9.11 4.23 10.79
N ASN A 47 9.87 3.27 10.25
CA ASN A 47 11.10 2.76 10.85
C ASN A 47 12.34 3.43 10.22
N GLY A 48 13.25 3.93 11.05
CA GLY A 48 14.50 4.56 10.59
C GLY A 48 15.50 3.60 9.94
N ARG A 49 15.24 2.29 9.98
CA ARG A 49 16.05 1.25 9.32
C ARG A 49 15.47 0.76 7.99
N THR A 50 14.35 1.33 7.54
CA THR A 50 13.77 1.00 6.24
C THR A 50 14.77 1.32 5.12
N SER A 51 14.95 0.35 4.23
CA SER A 51 15.84 0.40 3.08
C SER A 51 15.05 0.29 1.77
N GLU A 52 15.72 0.52 0.64
CA GLU A 52 15.12 0.33 -0.69
C GLU A 52 14.54 -1.07 -0.87
N ARG A 53 15.22 -2.11 -0.35
CA ARG A 53 14.73 -3.50 -0.41
C ARG A 53 13.38 -3.71 0.27
N ASP A 54 13.10 -2.98 1.34
CA ASP A 54 11.80 -3.07 2.03
C ASP A 54 10.69 -2.43 1.19
N ILE A 55 11.02 -1.32 0.49
CA ILE A 55 10.12 -0.63 -0.43
C ILE A 55 9.84 -1.51 -1.65
N ASP A 56 10.88 -2.08 -2.24
CA ASP A 56 10.78 -2.97 -3.40
C ASP A 56 9.93 -4.21 -3.07
N SER A 57 10.16 -4.82 -1.91
CA SER A 57 9.36 -5.96 -1.43
C SER A 57 7.86 -5.64 -1.32
N LEU A 58 7.50 -4.44 -0.86
CA LEU A 58 6.10 -4.00 -0.84
C LEU A 58 5.57 -3.76 -2.27
N ALA A 59 6.36 -3.12 -3.14
CA ALA A 59 5.96 -2.84 -4.51
C ALA A 59 5.72 -4.13 -5.32
N GLU A 60 6.63 -5.10 -5.20
CA GLU A 60 6.51 -6.43 -5.79
C GLU A 60 5.28 -7.17 -5.27
N PHE A 61 5.03 -7.12 -3.95
CA PHE A 61 3.82 -7.70 -3.36
C PHE A 61 2.56 -7.08 -3.98
N LEU A 62 2.44 -5.76 -3.99
CA LEU A 62 1.29 -5.05 -4.55
C LEU A 62 1.11 -5.37 -6.04
N ALA A 63 2.19 -5.48 -6.81
CA ALA A 63 2.11 -5.87 -8.22
C ALA A 63 1.61 -7.32 -8.43
N SER A 64 1.79 -8.20 -7.44
CA SER A 64 1.36 -9.60 -7.50
C SER A 64 -0.13 -9.81 -7.15
N VAL A 65 -0.74 -8.87 -6.43
CA VAL A 65 -2.15 -8.96 -6.01
C VAL A 65 -3.05 -8.87 -7.24
N ARG A 66 -3.88 -9.89 -7.46
CA ARG A 66 -4.88 -9.93 -8.53
C ARG A 66 -6.22 -9.41 -8.00
N VAL A 67 -6.79 -8.42 -8.69
CA VAL A 67 -7.98 -7.67 -8.28
C VAL A 67 -9.11 -7.74 -9.29
#